data_AF-A0A7V9D4Y9-F1
#
_entry.id   AF-A0A7V9D4Y9-F1
#
_cell.length_a   1.000
_cell.length_b   1.000
_cell.length_c   1.000
_cell.angle_alpha   90.00
_cell.angle_beta   90.00
_cell.angle_gamma   90.00
#
_symmetry.space_group_name_H-M   'P 1'
#
loop_
_entity.id
_entity.type
_entity.pdbx_description
1 polymer ?
#
loop_
_entity_poly.entity_id
_entity_poly.type
_entity_poly.pdbx_seq_one_letter_code
_entity_poly.pdbx_strand_id
1 'polypeptide(L)' 'RLDLPSGVSQEEATERAMQSERVTAALAGKTVRKAIWVPDKLLNLVAG' A
#
# COMPACT_ATOMS: atom_id res chain seq x y z
N ARG A 1 3.85 -0.08 9.97
CA ARG A 1 2.70 0.86 9.96
C ARG A 1 3.17 2.11 9.24
N LEU A 2 2.31 2.74 8.43
CA LEU A 2 2.59 4.00 7.75
C LEU A 2 1.61 5.03 8.30
N ASP A 3 2.10 6.20 8.65
CA ASP A 3 1.25 7.31 9.06
C ASP A 3 1.01 8.21 7.85
N LEU A 4 -0.28 8.37 7.51
CA LEU A 4 -0.74 9.15 6.36
C LEU A 4 -1.76 10.18 6.86
N PRO A 5 -1.84 11.36 6.23
CA PRO A 5 -2.93 12.30 6.47
C PRO A 5 -4.30 11.64 6.22
N SER A 6 -5.33 12.09 6.94
CA SER A 6 -6.71 11.68 6.65
C SER A 6 -7.18 12.24 5.31
N GLY A 7 -7.98 11.47 4.57
CA GLY A 7 -8.55 11.87 3.28
C GLY A 7 -7.62 11.67 2.09
N VAL A 8 -6.49 10.97 2.26
CA VAL A 8 -5.62 10.61 1.13
C VAL A 8 -6.35 9.69 0.16
N SER A 9 -6.05 9.86 -1.13
CA SER A 9 -6.58 9.00 -2.18
C SER A 9 -5.97 7.60 -2.10
N GLN A 10 -6.60 6.63 -2.76
CA GLN A 10 -6.03 5.29 -2.91
C GLN A 10 -4.67 5.33 -3.60
N GLU A 11 -4.54 6.17 -4.63
CA GLU A 11 -3.34 6.28 -5.45
C GLU A 11 -2.18 6.82 -4.62
N GLU A 12 -2.40 7.92 -3.90
CA GLU A 12 -1.41 8.50 -2.98
C GLU A 12 -1.04 7.52 -1.86
N ALA A 13 -2.03 6.85 -1.24
CA ALA A 13 -1.76 5.85 -0.22
C ALA A 13 -0.91 4.68 -0.77
N THR A 14 -1.11 4.29 -2.03
CA THR A 14 -0.34 3.24 -2.69
C THR A 14 1.08 3.69 -3.00
N GLU A 15 1.26 4.89 -3.53
CA GLU A 15 2.60 5.46 -3.77
C GLU A 15 3.41 5.54 -2.47
N ARG A 16 2.80 6.05 -1.40
CA ARG A 16 3.45 6.15 -0.08
C ARG A 16 3.74 4.78 0.51
N ALA A 17 2.88 3.78 0.26
CA ALA A 17 3.16 2.40 0.65
C ALA A 17 4.36 1.83 -0.11
N MET A 18 4.48 2.08 -1.42
CA MET A 18 5.59 1.60 -2.25
C MET A 18 6.93 2.28 -1.94
N GLN A 19 6.93 3.41 -1.23
CA GLN A 19 8.16 4.04 -0.71
C GLN A 19 8.66 3.38 0.59
N SER A 20 7.85 2.54 1.24
CA SER A 20 8.26 1.85 2.47
C SER A 20 9.12 0.62 2.14
N GLU A 21 10.34 0.58 2.67
CA GLU A 21 11.25 -0.57 2.54
C GLU A 21 10.60 -1.89 2.96
N ARG A 22 9.77 -1.86 4.01
CA ARG A 22 9.05 -3.05 4.48
C ARG A 22 8.07 -3.58 3.43
N VAL A 23 7.41 -2.68 2.70
CA VAL A 23 6.43 -3.05 1.66
C VAL A 23 7.18 -3.56 0.43
N THR A 24 8.21 -2.85 -0.02
CA THR A 24 9.00 -3.27 -1.19
C THR A 24 9.69 -4.61 -0.95
N ALA A 25 10.23 -4.85 0.25
CA ALA A 25 10.79 -6.15 0.64
C ALA A 25 9.73 -7.27 0.63
N ALA A 26 8.51 -7.00 1.11
CA ALA A 26 7.43 -8.00 1.13
C ALA A 26 6.90 -8.35 -0.28
N LEU A 27 7.01 -7.41 -1.21
CA LEU A 27 6.60 -7.54 -2.61
C LEU A 27 7.72 -8.02 -3.54
N ALA A 28 8.97 -8.10 -3.06
CA ALA A 28 10.10 -8.52 -3.88
C ALA A 28 9.85 -9.90 -4.53
N GLY A 29 9.97 -9.95 -5.86
CA GLY A 29 9.72 -11.15 -6.66
C GLY A 29 8.25 -11.56 -6.80
N LYS A 30 7.29 -10.75 -6.31
CA LYS A 30 5.86 -11.00 -6.42
C LYS A 30 5.19 -9.94 -7.28
N THR A 31 4.11 -10.31 -7.94
CA THR A 31 3.27 -9.37 -8.68
C THR A 31 2.06 -8.99 -7.84
N VAL A 32 1.78 -7.70 -7.72
CA VAL A 32 0.54 -7.23 -7.08
C VAL A 32 -0.65 -7.62 -7.97
N ARG A 33 -1.54 -8.45 -7.44
CA ARG A 33 -2.75 -8.93 -8.12
C ARG A 33 -3.95 -8.04 -7.87
N LYS A 34 -4.01 -7.44 -6.68
CA LYS A 34 -5.13 -6.60 -6.24
C LYS A 34 -4.68 -5.64 -5.15
N ALA A 35 -5.14 -4.40 -5.21
CA ALA A 35 -5.09 -3.45 -4.11
C ALA A 35 -6.51 -3.26 -3.55
N ILE A 36 -6.66 -3.39 -2.24
CA ILE A 36 -7.91 -3.14 -1.52
C ILE A 36 -7.70 -1.93 -0.65
N TRP A 37 -8.46 -0.87 -0.92
CA TRP A 37 -8.40 0.38 -0.20
C TRP A 37 -9.67 0.61 0.59
N VAL A 38 -9.51 0.90 1.88
CA VAL A 38 -10.56 1.43 2.73
C VAL A 38 -10.06 2.79 3.25
N PRO A 39 -10.65 3.91 2.81
CA PRO A 39 -10.22 5.25 3.19
C PRO A 39 -10.00 5.39 4.69
N ASP A 40 -8.88 6.00 5.07
CA ASP A 40 -8.48 6.28 6.45
C ASP A 40 -8.39 5.07 7.39
N LYS A 41 -8.43 3.84 6.84
CA LYS A 41 -8.41 2.60 7.63
C LYS A 41 -7.30 1.65 7.20
N LEU A 42 -7.26 1.25 5.93
CA LEU A 42 -6.27 0.26 5.47
C LEU A 42 -6.03 0.31 3.96
N LEU A 43 -4.79 0.01 3.59
CA LEU A 43 -4.40 -0.44 2.26
C LEU A 43 -3.88 -1.87 2.36
N ASN A 44 -4.51 -2.80 1.65
CA ASN A 44 -4.06 -4.19 1.57
C ASN A 44 -3.64 -4.53 0.13
N LEU A 45 -2.38 -4.90 -0.04
CA LEU A 45 -1.81 -5.30 -1.33
C LEU A 45 -1.73 -6.82 -1.38
N VAL A 46 -2.55 -7.43 -2.22
CA VAL A 46 -2.53 -8.87 -2.48
C VAL A 46 -1.50 -9.15 -3.56
N ALA A 47 -0.46 -9.91 -3.23
CA ALA A 47 0.62 -10.22 -4.15
C ALA A 47 0.93 -11.73 -4.18
N GLY A 48 1.27 -12.23 -5.37
CA GLY A 48 1.60 -13.63 -5.63
C GLY A 48 2.01 -13.89 -7.07
#